data_AF-A0A0K0EDK4-F1
#
_entry.id   AF-A0A0K0EDK4-F1
#
_cell.length_a   1.000
_cell.length_b   1.000
_cell.length_c   1.000
_cell.angle_alpha   90.00
_cell.angle_beta   90.00
_cell.angle_gamma   90.00
#
_symmetry.space_group_name_H-M   'P 1'
#
loop_
_entity.id
_entity.type
_entity.pdbx_description
1 polymer ?
#
loop_
_entity_poly.entity_id
_entity_poly.type
_entity_poly.pdbx_seq_one_letter_code
_entity_poly.pdbx_strand_id
1 'polypeptide(L)'
;MIFIFLFILIFPLNIIVGNKIENDEVKNMLISLLPKELIEFYENLTIRERKLLDRMSEGKKKYMQDYETTQLFQSVYPKLMEKIVYIYSIMREKIKKLPQEPKVFFHQMIDISKEMKLGEIGNYEDIKKYINIFSTKFKNLSLFAQQELTKEYPLMKILSNTDYYNQMINRWLKENENLLKFKRVLRFLFLIS
;
A
#
# COMPACT_ATOMS: atom_id res chain seq x y z
N MET A 1 -17.08 -2.97 -2.22
CA MET A 1 -15.72 -2.61 -2.69
C MET A 1 -14.96 -1.72 -1.70
N ILE A 2 -15.56 -0.65 -1.16
CA ILE A 2 -14.91 0.27 -0.22
C ILE A 2 -14.54 -0.39 1.13
N PHE A 3 -15.27 -1.42 1.55
CA PHE A 3 -14.96 -2.12 2.81
C PHE A 3 -13.67 -2.95 2.75
N ILE A 4 -13.45 -3.65 1.64
CA ILE A 4 -12.19 -4.34 1.35
C ILE A 4 -11.04 -3.33 1.40
N PHE A 5 -11.29 -2.10 0.95
CA PHE A 5 -10.36 -1.00 0.99
C PHE A 5 -10.05 -0.54 2.43
N LEU A 6 -11.03 -0.43 3.35
CA LEU A 6 -10.79 -0.14 4.79
C LEU A 6 -9.70 -1.03 5.40
N PHE A 7 -9.84 -2.34 5.20
CA PHE A 7 -8.97 -3.36 5.80
C PHE A 7 -7.58 -3.40 5.18
N ILE A 8 -7.48 -2.97 3.92
CA ILE A 8 -6.27 -3.10 3.12
C ILE A 8 -5.43 -1.83 3.20
N LEU A 9 -6.07 -0.66 3.22
CA LEU A 9 -5.38 0.62 3.28
C LEU A 9 -4.80 0.92 4.65
N ILE A 10 -5.62 0.75 5.69
CA ILE A 10 -5.41 1.51 6.91
C ILE A 10 -4.50 0.76 7.87
N PHE A 11 -4.51 -0.57 7.80
CA PHE A 11 -3.63 -1.37 8.64
C PHE A 11 -2.14 -1.13 8.35
N PRO A 12 -1.66 -1.17 7.09
CA PRO A 12 -0.27 -0.83 6.80
C PRO A 12 0.08 0.60 7.22
N LEU A 13 -0.80 1.56 6.94
CA LEU A 13 -0.60 2.95 7.36
C LEU A 13 -0.51 3.08 8.88
N ASN A 14 -1.37 2.38 9.63
CA ASN A 14 -1.36 2.41 11.09
C ASN A 14 -0.11 1.76 11.69
N ILE A 15 0.45 0.74 11.06
CA ILE A 15 1.72 0.18 11.54
C ILE A 15 2.89 1.10 11.26
N ILE A 16 2.97 1.60 10.03
CA ILE A 16 4.09 2.42 9.56
C ILE A 16 4.09 3.78 10.28
N VAL A 17 2.92 4.42 10.36
CA VAL A 17 2.78 5.77 10.92
C VAL A 17 2.41 5.75 12.41
N GLY A 18 1.73 4.71 12.91
CA GLY A 18 1.29 4.59 14.31
C GLY A 18 2.31 4.01 15.29
N ASN A 19 3.61 4.14 15.00
CA ASN A 19 4.73 3.73 15.87
C ASN A 19 4.81 2.23 16.19
N LYS A 20 4.24 1.33 15.37
CA LYS A 20 4.32 -0.13 15.60
C LYS A 20 5.57 -0.78 14.96
N ILE A 21 6.57 0.02 14.63
CA ILE A 21 7.86 -0.42 14.10
C ILE A 21 8.90 0.09 15.08
N GLU A 22 9.58 -0.82 15.78
CA GLU A 22 10.55 -0.50 16.84
C GLU A 22 11.81 0.18 16.29
N ASN A 23 12.22 -0.19 15.07
CA ASN A 23 13.39 0.38 14.42
C ASN A 23 13.00 1.67 13.68
N ASP A 24 13.43 2.82 14.19
CA ASP A 24 13.16 4.14 13.62
C ASP A 24 13.68 4.30 12.18
N GLU A 25 14.83 3.71 11.85
CA GLU A 25 15.37 3.72 10.49
C GLU A 25 14.43 2.99 9.53
N VAL A 26 13.94 1.81 9.92
CA VAL A 26 12.98 1.03 9.13
C VAL A 26 11.64 1.75 9.01
N LYS A 27 11.18 2.37 10.09
CA LYS A 27 9.95 3.16 10.11
C LYS A 27 10.04 4.35 9.15
N ASN A 28 11.09 5.16 9.28
CA ASN A 28 11.32 6.34 8.44
C ASN A 28 11.48 5.95 6.96
N MET A 29 12.18 4.85 6.70
CA MET A 29 12.26 4.23 5.38
C MET A 29 10.86 3.95 4.82
N LEU A 30 10.02 3.20 5.54
CA LEU A 30 8.68 2.84 5.07
C LEU A 30 7.77 4.06 4.90
N ILE A 31 7.86 5.05 5.79
CA ILE A 31 7.15 6.34 5.62
C ILE A 31 7.58 7.02 4.32
N SER A 32 8.88 7.00 3.99
CA SER A 32 9.42 7.63 2.76
C SER A 32 8.97 6.98 1.44
N LEU A 33 8.35 5.79 1.53
CA LEU A 33 7.77 5.03 0.42
C LEU A 33 6.26 5.29 0.25
N LEU A 34 5.62 6.04 1.16
CA LEU A 34 4.21 6.37 1.09
C LEU A 34 3.99 7.73 0.40
N PRO A 35 2.96 7.87 -0.44
CA PRO A 35 2.44 9.17 -0.88
C PRO A 35 2.10 10.05 0.33
N LYS A 36 2.40 11.35 0.23
CA LYS A 36 2.17 12.33 1.30
C LYS A 36 0.70 12.37 1.73
N GLU A 37 -0.21 12.23 0.77
CA GLU A 37 -1.64 12.24 0.99
C GLU A 37 -2.11 11.06 1.87
N LEU A 38 -1.44 9.91 1.80
CA LEU A 38 -1.75 8.77 2.68
C LEU A 38 -1.28 9.02 4.12
N ILE A 39 -0.12 9.67 4.28
CA ILE A 39 0.41 10.06 5.60
C ILE A 39 -0.54 11.08 6.22
N GLU A 40 -0.88 12.14 5.49
CA GLU A 40 -1.82 13.18 5.93
C GLU A 40 -3.21 12.59 6.24
N PHE A 41 -3.71 11.67 5.42
CA PHE A 41 -4.96 10.95 5.70
C PHE A 41 -4.90 10.26 7.06
N TYR A 42 -3.84 9.51 7.33
CA TYR A 42 -3.69 8.79 8.59
C TYR A 42 -3.53 9.75 9.79
N GLU A 43 -2.75 10.82 9.62
CA GLU A 43 -2.55 11.83 10.66
C GLU A 43 -3.87 12.53 11.04
N ASN A 44 -4.77 12.73 10.06
CA ASN A 44 -6.11 13.31 10.26
C ASN A 44 -7.16 12.33 10.83
N LEU A 45 -6.79 11.08 11.11
CA LEU A 45 -7.64 10.15 11.85
C LEU A 45 -7.55 10.44 13.35
N THR A 46 -8.70 10.53 14.00
CA THR A 46 -8.81 10.60 15.46
C THR A 46 -8.29 9.33 16.11
N ILE A 47 -7.90 9.40 17.38
CA ILE A 47 -7.47 8.22 18.17
C ILE A 47 -8.53 7.12 18.12
N ARG A 48 -9.83 7.46 18.18
CA ARG A 48 -10.93 6.51 18.12
C ARG A 48 -11.02 5.82 16.75
N GLU A 49 -10.85 6.59 15.66
CA GLU A 49 -10.81 6.04 14.30
C GLU A 49 -9.61 5.10 14.13
N ARG A 50 -8.40 5.51 14.54
CA ARG A 50 -7.19 4.65 14.47
C ARG A 50 -7.36 3.34 15.26
N LYS A 51 -7.84 3.42 16.51
CA LYS A 51 -8.13 2.23 17.35
C LYS A 51 -9.19 1.32 16.73
N LEU A 52 -10.22 1.89 16.09
CA LEU A 52 -11.22 1.10 15.39
C LEU A 52 -10.59 0.32 14.22
N LEU A 53 -9.78 1.01 13.42
CA LEU A 53 -9.13 0.43 12.24
C LEU A 53 -8.13 -0.67 12.64
N ASP A 54 -7.48 -0.51 13.79
CA ASP A 54 -6.70 -1.55 14.45
C ASP A 54 -7.55 -2.77 14.84
N ARG A 55 -8.65 -2.58 15.58
CA ARG A 55 -9.52 -3.71 15.99
C ARG A 55 -10.13 -4.45 14.81
N MET A 56 -10.52 -3.71 13.77
CA MET A 56 -10.97 -4.31 12.52
C MET A 56 -9.88 -5.23 11.97
N SER A 57 -8.64 -4.77 11.92
CA SER A 57 -7.52 -5.57 11.38
C SER A 57 -7.29 -6.92 12.09
N GLU A 58 -7.52 -6.99 13.40
CA GLU A 58 -7.42 -8.21 14.21
C GLU A 58 -8.56 -9.17 13.89
N GLY A 59 -9.76 -8.64 13.61
CA GLY A 59 -10.93 -9.41 13.23
C GLY A 59 -11.06 -9.70 11.73
N LYS A 60 -10.05 -9.41 10.90
CA LYS A 60 -10.15 -9.36 9.41
C LYS A 60 -10.99 -10.45 8.75
N LYS A 61 -10.89 -11.71 9.20
CA LYS A 61 -11.73 -12.81 8.67
C LYS A 61 -13.23 -12.59 8.93
N LYS A 62 -13.59 -12.13 10.13
CA LYS A 62 -14.97 -11.84 10.56
C LYS A 62 -15.59 -10.70 9.76
N TYR A 63 -14.82 -9.65 9.46
CA TYR A 63 -15.36 -8.43 8.86
C TYR A 63 -15.32 -8.37 7.32
N MET A 64 -14.47 -9.19 6.65
CA MET A 64 -14.37 -9.18 5.18
C MET A 64 -15.53 -9.90 4.46
N GLN A 65 -16.21 -10.82 5.14
CA GLN A 65 -17.25 -11.67 4.55
C GLN A 65 -18.67 -11.18 4.82
N ASP A 66 -18.82 -10.18 5.69
CA ASP A 66 -20.11 -9.80 6.23
C ASP A 66 -20.60 -8.47 5.63
N TYR A 67 -21.62 -8.57 4.78
CA TYR A 67 -22.32 -7.42 4.22
C TYR A 67 -22.97 -6.55 5.32
N GLU A 68 -23.49 -7.18 6.37
CA GLU A 68 -24.08 -6.50 7.52
C GLU A 68 -23.02 -5.70 8.26
N THR A 69 -21.81 -6.24 8.40
CA THR A 69 -20.66 -5.52 8.94
C THR A 69 -20.30 -4.27 8.11
N THR A 70 -20.42 -4.35 6.78
CA THR A 70 -20.17 -3.20 5.90
C THR A 70 -21.18 -2.09 6.14
N GLN A 71 -22.47 -2.45 6.19
CA GLN A 71 -23.54 -1.49 6.49
C GLN A 71 -23.46 -0.95 7.91
N LEU A 72 -23.12 -1.79 8.90
CA LEU A 72 -22.97 -1.43 10.29
C LEU A 72 -21.83 -0.44 10.49
N PHE A 73 -20.69 -0.63 9.83
CA PHE A 73 -19.61 0.35 9.96
C PHE A 73 -19.94 1.65 9.23
N GLN A 74 -20.64 1.61 8.10
CA GLN A 74 -21.12 2.84 7.45
C GLN A 74 -22.08 3.61 8.36
N SER A 75 -22.98 2.91 9.06
CA SER A 75 -23.92 3.54 9.99
C SER A 75 -23.26 4.06 11.26
N VAL A 76 -22.24 3.36 11.78
CA VAL A 76 -21.55 3.74 13.01
C VAL A 76 -20.44 4.77 12.77
N TYR A 77 -19.79 4.75 11.61
CA TYR A 77 -18.62 5.59 11.28
C TYR A 77 -18.72 6.27 9.91
N PRO A 78 -19.80 7.01 9.60
CA PRO A 78 -20.01 7.62 8.29
C PRO A 78 -18.87 8.58 7.90
N LYS A 79 -18.41 9.42 8.84
CA LYS A 79 -17.29 10.35 8.62
C LYS A 79 -15.98 9.66 8.28
N LEU A 80 -15.71 8.51 8.92
CA LEU A 80 -14.50 7.73 8.61
C LEU A 80 -14.59 7.16 7.20
N MET A 81 -15.78 6.68 6.80
CA MET A 81 -16.02 6.20 5.45
C MET A 81 -15.81 7.32 4.41
N GLU A 82 -16.31 8.52 4.65
CA GLU A 82 -16.09 9.69 3.78
C GLU A 82 -14.59 10.00 3.59
N LYS A 83 -13.81 10.05 4.69
CA LYS A 83 -12.35 10.26 4.62
C LYS A 83 -11.67 9.20 3.75
N ILE A 84 -12.18 7.97 3.77
CA ILE A 84 -11.58 6.82 3.09
C ILE A 84 -11.92 6.79 1.61
N VAL A 85 -13.18 7.10 1.27
CA VAL A 85 -13.58 7.34 -0.12
C VAL A 85 -12.82 8.53 -0.71
N TYR A 86 -12.61 9.58 0.09
CA TYR A 86 -11.85 10.76 -0.34
C TYR A 86 -10.40 10.41 -0.67
N ILE A 87 -9.65 9.78 0.23
CA ILE A 87 -8.26 9.41 -0.06
C ILE A 87 -8.16 8.41 -1.22
N TYR A 88 -9.13 7.51 -1.37
CA TYR A 88 -9.20 6.62 -2.52
C TYR A 88 -9.30 7.40 -3.84
N SER A 89 -10.19 8.39 -3.89
CA SER A 89 -10.41 9.20 -5.08
C SER A 89 -9.15 9.95 -5.49
N ILE A 90 -8.43 10.54 -4.52
CA ILE A 90 -7.14 11.20 -4.75
C ILE A 90 -6.15 10.24 -5.39
N MET A 91 -5.99 9.05 -4.82
CA MET A 91 -5.01 8.07 -5.30
C MET A 91 -5.36 7.56 -6.70
N ARG A 92 -6.65 7.31 -6.99
CA ARG A 92 -7.12 6.97 -8.34
C ARG A 92 -6.81 8.08 -9.34
N GLU A 93 -7.09 9.33 -8.99
CA GLU A 93 -6.85 10.47 -9.87
C GLU A 93 -5.37 10.68 -10.17
N LYS A 94 -4.47 10.43 -9.20
CA LYS A 94 -3.01 10.45 -9.45
C LYS A 94 -2.61 9.46 -10.56
N ILE A 95 -3.14 8.23 -10.55
CA ILE A 95 -2.89 7.26 -11.64
C ILE A 95 -3.42 7.77 -12.97
N LYS A 96 -4.64 8.32 -12.98
CA LYS A 96 -5.26 8.80 -14.22
C LYS A 96 -4.46 9.92 -14.87
N LYS A 97 -3.86 10.80 -14.05
CA LYS A 97 -3.04 11.94 -14.47
C LYS A 97 -1.61 11.58 -14.89
N LEU A 98 -1.14 10.36 -14.63
CA LEU A 98 0.17 9.91 -15.09
C LEU A 98 0.26 10.01 -16.63
N PRO A 99 1.40 10.49 -17.16
CA PRO A 99 1.71 10.39 -18.59
C PRO A 99 1.66 8.94 -19.10
N GLN A 100 1.56 8.75 -20.43
CA GLN A 100 1.29 7.43 -21.02
C GLN A 100 2.33 6.36 -20.61
N GLU A 101 3.63 6.64 -20.74
CA GLU A 101 4.70 5.69 -20.40
C GLU A 101 4.66 5.23 -18.92
N PRO A 102 4.70 6.13 -17.91
CA PRO A 102 4.62 5.71 -16.51
C PRO A 102 3.28 5.04 -16.16
N LYS A 103 2.17 5.46 -16.79
CA LYS A 103 0.85 4.84 -16.62
C LYS A 103 0.82 3.40 -17.12
N VAL A 104 1.35 3.13 -18.31
CA VAL A 104 1.47 1.76 -18.86
C VAL A 104 2.34 0.90 -17.94
N PHE A 105 3.48 1.40 -17.49
CA PHE A 105 4.34 0.69 -16.55
C PHE A 105 3.61 0.34 -15.24
N PHE A 106 2.88 1.31 -14.67
CA PHE A 106 2.09 1.12 -13.46
C PHE A 106 1.02 0.03 -13.64
N HIS A 107 0.29 0.04 -14.77
CA HIS A 107 -0.70 -1.00 -15.06
C HIS A 107 -0.06 -2.39 -15.21
N GLN A 108 1.09 -2.51 -15.90
CA GLN A 108 1.81 -3.79 -15.98
C GLN A 108 2.20 -4.34 -14.60
N MET A 109 2.62 -3.47 -13.68
CA MET A 109 2.90 -3.82 -12.28
C MET A 109 1.69 -4.46 -11.61
N ILE A 110 0.53 -3.85 -11.77
CA ILE A 110 -0.71 -4.34 -11.18
C ILE A 110 -1.14 -5.67 -11.79
N ASP A 111 -1.04 -5.81 -13.11
CA ASP A 111 -1.48 -7.02 -13.78
C ASP A 111 -0.62 -8.22 -13.36
N ILE A 112 0.70 -8.07 -13.37
CA ILE A 112 1.62 -9.12 -12.92
C ILE A 112 1.43 -9.41 -11.42
N SER A 113 1.15 -8.41 -10.58
CA SER A 113 0.94 -8.67 -9.16
C SER A 113 -0.34 -9.45 -8.86
N LYS A 114 -1.39 -9.22 -9.66
CA LYS A 114 -2.66 -9.96 -9.61
C LYS A 114 -2.42 -11.40 -10.06
N GLU A 115 -1.70 -11.61 -11.16
CA GLU A 115 -1.30 -12.94 -11.65
C GLU A 115 -0.50 -13.71 -10.59
N MET A 116 0.49 -13.06 -9.98
CA MET A 116 1.30 -13.63 -8.90
C MET A 116 0.57 -13.69 -7.56
N LYS A 117 -0.66 -13.18 -7.47
CA LYS A 117 -1.46 -13.11 -6.23
C LYS A 117 -0.67 -12.55 -5.05
N LEU A 118 0.19 -11.55 -5.30
CA LEU A 118 1.13 -11.01 -4.29
C LEU A 118 0.40 -10.46 -3.07
N GLY A 119 -0.79 -9.91 -3.26
CA GLY A 119 -1.62 -9.49 -2.16
C GLY A 119 -2.12 -10.65 -1.30
N GLU A 120 -2.43 -11.79 -1.91
CA GLU A 120 -3.21 -12.87 -1.33
C GLU A 120 -2.33 -13.96 -0.75
N ILE A 121 -1.79 -14.81 -1.60
CA ILE A 121 -1.02 -16.00 -1.23
C ILE A 121 0.46 -15.85 -1.51
N GLY A 122 0.88 -14.81 -2.26
CA GLY A 122 2.28 -14.60 -2.61
C GLY A 122 3.19 -14.60 -1.38
N ASN A 123 4.32 -15.29 -1.46
CA ASN A 123 5.29 -15.40 -0.38
C ASN A 123 6.44 -14.40 -0.59
N TYR A 124 7.46 -14.48 0.27
CA TYR A 124 8.65 -13.64 0.19
C TYR A 124 9.40 -13.80 -1.15
N GLU A 125 9.53 -15.03 -1.67
CA GLU A 125 10.19 -15.27 -2.97
C GLU A 125 9.39 -14.70 -4.13
N ASP A 126 8.05 -14.73 -4.07
CA ASP A 126 7.19 -14.10 -5.08
C ASP A 126 7.39 -12.58 -5.10
N ILE A 127 7.50 -11.94 -3.92
CA ILE A 127 7.75 -10.49 -3.82
C ILE A 127 9.15 -10.15 -4.33
N LYS A 128 10.16 -10.93 -3.97
CA LYS A 128 11.52 -10.76 -4.47
C LYS A 128 11.59 -10.91 -5.99
N LYS A 129 10.91 -11.91 -6.56
CA LYS A 129 10.80 -12.11 -8.01
C LYS A 129 10.11 -10.92 -8.68
N TYR A 130 9.01 -10.44 -8.12
CA TYR A 130 8.30 -9.27 -8.62
C TYR A 130 9.19 -8.03 -8.66
N ILE A 131 9.92 -7.76 -7.58
CA ILE A 131 10.82 -6.61 -7.50
C ILE A 131 11.94 -6.73 -8.53
N ASN A 132 12.54 -7.90 -8.70
CA ASN A 132 13.58 -8.10 -9.73
C ASN A 132 13.05 -7.84 -11.15
N ILE A 133 11.85 -8.34 -11.48
CA ILE A 133 11.22 -8.11 -12.79
C ILE A 133 11.02 -6.61 -13.04
N PHE A 134 10.45 -5.90 -12.05
CA PHE A 134 10.11 -4.51 -12.22
C PHE A 134 11.28 -3.56 -12.03
N SER A 135 12.32 -3.91 -11.28
CA SER A 135 13.58 -3.17 -11.24
C SER A 135 14.23 -3.13 -12.63
N THR A 136 14.27 -4.26 -13.35
CA THR A 136 14.79 -4.28 -14.72
C THR A 136 13.93 -3.44 -15.67
N LYS A 137 12.60 -3.60 -15.62
CA LYS A 137 11.70 -2.80 -16.46
C LYS A 137 11.76 -1.30 -16.13
N PHE A 138 11.88 -0.94 -14.85
CA PHE A 138 11.93 0.45 -14.40
C PHE A 138 13.18 1.17 -14.93
N LYS A 139 14.34 0.49 -14.91
CA LYS A 139 15.60 1.02 -15.47
C LYS A 139 15.54 1.29 -16.97
N ASN A 140 14.64 0.61 -17.69
CA ASN A 140 14.43 0.80 -19.13
C ASN A 140 13.45 1.94 -19.47
N LEU A 141 12.77 2.53 -18.48
CA LEU A 141 11.91 3.69 -18.71
C LEU A 141 12.74 4.95 -18.97
N SER A 142 12.14 5.94 -19.62
CA SER A 142 12.73 7.27 -19.71
C SER A 142 13.00 7.87 -18.33
N LEU A 143 14.04 8.71 -18.21
CA LEU A 143 14.34 9.40 -16.94
C LEU A 143 13.13 10.21 -16.42
N PHE A 144 12.38 10.82 -17.34
CA PHE A 144 11.13 11.52 -17.02
C PHE A 144 10.08 10.58 -16.40
N ALA A 145 9.83 9.42 -17.02
CA ALA A 145 8.89 8.45 -16.49
C ALA A 145 9.30 7.88 -15.12
N GLN A 146 10.60 7.62 -14.91
CA GLN A 146 11.14 7.18 -13.62
C GLN A 146 10.92 8.22 -12.52
N GLN A 147 11.18 9.50 -12.82
CA GLN A 147 11.00 10.61 -11.89
C GLN A 147 9.52 10.82 -11.56
N GLU A 148 8.64 10.81 -12.55
CA GLU A 148 7.21 11.00 -12.35
C GLU A 148 6.60 9.87 -11.50
N LEU A 149 6.96 8.60 -11.79
CA LEU A 149 6.54 7.45 -10.98
C LEU A 149 7.03 7.56 -9.53
N THR A 150 8.29 7.94 -9.33
CA THR A 150 8.88 8.06 -7.98
C THR A 150 8.29 9.21 -7.19
N LYS A 151 7.89 10.29 -7.87
CA LYS A 151 7.24 11.45 -7.26
C LYS A 151 5.81 11.13 -6.84
N GLU A 152 5.00 10.59 -7.75
CA GLU A 152 3.59 10.31 -7.48
C GLU A 152 3.39 9.05 -6.60
N TYR A 153 4.28 8.07 -6.74
CA TYR A 153 4.29 6.81 -6.00
C TYR A 153 5.68 6.52 -5.42
N PRO A 154 6.05 7.09 -4.26
CA PRO A 154 7.37 6.92 -3.67
C PRO A 154 7.80 5.47 -3.41
N LEU A 155 6.87 4.51 -3.36
CA LEU A 155 7.20 3.08 -3.32
C LEU A 155 8.07 2.67 -4.51
N MET A 156 7.97 3.33 -5.66
CA MET A 156 8.78 3.03 -6.85
C MET A 156 10.29 3.22 -6.62
N LYS A 157 10.70 3.91 -5.54
CA LYS A 157 12.12 3.97 -5.11
C LYS A 157 12.73 2.59 -4.87
N ILE A 158 11.93 1.60 -4.47
CA ILE A 158 12.43 0.22 -4.28
C ILE A 158 12.89 -0.41 -5.60
N LEU A 159 12.35 0.06 -6.72
CA LEU A 159 12.69 -0.45 -8.06
C LEU A 159 13.94 0.25 -8.62
N SER A 160 14.11 1.53 -8.30
CA SER A 160 15.26 2.34 -8.74
C SER A 160 16.55 1.99 -8.00
N ASN A 161 16.45 1.62 -6.72
CA ASN A 161 17.59 1.26 -5.87
C ASN A 161 17.44 -0.17 -5.32
N THR A 162 18.02 -1.15 -6.03
CA THR A 162 18.00 -2.55 -5.62
C THR A 162 18.77 -2.80 -4.32
N ASP A 163 19.79 -2.01 -4.03
CA ASP A 163 20.58 -2.14 -2.80
C ASP A 163 19.76 -1.70 -1.59
N TYR A 164 18.98 -0.63 -1.73
CA TYR A 164 18.02 -0.19 -0.73
C TYR A 164 16.99 -1.28 -0.41
N TYR A 165 16.43 -1.93 -1.43
CA TYR A 165 15.56 -3.10 -1.20
C TYR A 165 16.30 -4.21 -0.47
N ASN A 166 17.48 -4.61 -0.96
CA ASN A 166 18.23 -5.76 -0.45
C ASN A 166 18.73 -5.58 0.99
N GLN A 167 19.14 -4.37 1.37
CA GLN A 167 19.68 -4.09 2.69
C GLN A 167 18.56 -3.90 3.73
N MET A 168 17.51 -3.16 3.36
CA MET A 168 16.57 -2.63 4.34
C MET A 168 15.24 -3.38 4.35
N ILE A 169 14.63 -3.56 3.18
CA ILE A 169 13.29 -4.17 3.06
C ILE A 169 13.40 -5.70 3.11
N ASN A 170 14.40 -6.26 2.43
CA ASN A 170 14.54 -7.69 2.24
C ASN A 170 14.69 -8.47 3.55
N ARG A 171 15.43 -7.93 4.54
CA ARG A 171 15.56 -8.52 5.87
C ARG A 171 14.23 -8.45 6.62
N TRP A 172 13.58 -7.28 6.59
CA TRP A 172 12.29 -7.05 7.25
C TRP A 172 11.19 -7.99 6.71
N LEU A 173 11.15 -8.24 5.40
CA LEU A 173 10.15 -9.12 4.77
C LEU A 173 10.30 -10.62 5.10
N LYS A 174 11.41 -11.08 5.68
CA LYS A 174 11.58 -12.48 6.08
C LYS A 174 10.71 -12.85 7.28
N GLU A 175 10.31 -11.89 8.08
CA GLU A 175 9.38 -12.09 9.18
C GLU A 175 7.95 -12.17 8.62
N ASN A 176 7.24 -13.27 8.89
CA ASN A 176 5.89 -13.52 8.35
C ASN A 176 4.90 -12.38 8.64
N GLU A 177 5.01 -11.74 9.80
CA GLU A 177 4.17 -10.60 10.15
C GLU A 177 4.44 -9.41 9.21
N ASN A 178 5.71 -9.10 8.95
CA ASN A 178 6.13 -8.02 8.07
C ASN A 178 5.83 -8.31 6.61
N LEU A 179 6.01 -9.56 6.17
CA LEU A 179 5.55 -10.01 4.87
C LEU A 179 4.05 -9.74 4.70
N LEU A 180 3.25 -10.10 5.69
CA LEU A 180 1.81 -9.84 5.67
C LEU A 180 1.49 -8.34 5.65
N LYS A 181 2.27 -7.51 6.34
CA LYS A 181 2.16 -6.04 6.30
C LYS A 181 2.48 -5.49 4.91
N PHE A 182 3.56 -5.95 4.29
CA PHE A 182 3.97 -5.52 2.95
C PHE A 182 2.98 -5.96 1.86
N LYS A 183 2.50 -7.21 1.92
CA LYS A 183 1.46 -7.70 1.00
C LYS A 183 0.22 -6.82 1.03
N ARG A 184 -0.12 -6.24 2.19
CA ARG A 184 -1.24 -5.29 2.32
C ARG A 184 -0.92 -3.94 1.66
N VAL A 185 0.32 -3.42 1.75
CA VAL A 185 0.78 -2.25 0.98
C VAL A 185 0.69 -2.51 -0.53
N LEU A 186 1.14 -3.69 -0.98
CA LEU A 186 1.02 -4.11 -2.38
C LEU A 186 -0.45 -4.15 -2.82
N ARG A 187 -1.35 -4.77 -2.04
CA ARG A 187 -2.79 -4.76 -2.34
C ARG A 187 -3.36 -3.35 -2.47
N PHE A 188 -2.90 -2.39 -1.66
CA PHE A 188 -3.35 -1.01 -1.80
C PHE A 188 -3.06 -0.48 -3.20
N LEU A 189 -1.82 -0.62 -3.68
CA LEU A 189 -1.45 -0.20 -5.03
C LEU A 189 -2.33 -0.87 -6.11
N PHE A 190 -2.74 -2.11 -5.88
CA PHE A 190 -3.56 -2.87 -6.83
C PHE A 190 -5.05 -2.49 -6.78
N LEU A 191 -5.53 -1.88 -5.70
CA LEU A 191 -6.93 -1.46 -5.55
C LEU A 191 -7.19 -0.04 -6.05
N ILE A 192 -6.16 0.80 -6.11
CA ILE A 192 -6.27 2.18 -6.61
C ILE A 192 -6.30 2.24 -8.15
N SER A 193 -5.76 1.25 -8.85
CA SER A 193 -6.01 1.04 -10.29
C SER A 193 -7.40 0.48 -10.57
#